data_AF-A0A0L9TJR4-F1
#
_entry.id   AF-A0A0L9TJR4-F1
#
_cell.length_a   1.000
_cell.length_b   1.000
_cell.length_c   1.000
_cell.angle_alpha   90.00
_cell.angle_beta   90.00
_cell.angle_gamma   90.00
#
_symmetry.space_group_name_H-M   'P 1'
#
loop_
_entity.id
_entity.type
_entity.pdbx_description
1 polymer ?
#
loop_
_entity_poly.entity_id
_entity_poly.type
_entity_poly.pdbx_seq_one_letter_code
_entity_poly.pdbx_strand_id
1 'polypeptide(L)'
;MFYTWSVNAAAEFGIPRLIYVGGTYFAHCSMDHLERFEPHKKVESDDESFLIPGLPYNMEMTRSQIPARFKKQNDPFSHLMKMVKESEKRSYISLFKSFYAFEGAYEELYRKIMGTKSWNVGPISSWVNQDASDKGFKGTRQRGGRRKRESRLAYLA
;
A
#
# COMPACT_ATOMS: atom_id res chain seq x y z
N MET A 1 -5.85 8.72 -1.47
CA MET A 1 -6.58 8.13 -2.61
C MET A 1 -8.09 8.40 -2.64
N PHE A 2 -8.83 8.32 -1.52
CA PHE A 2 -10.31 8.35 -1.54
C PHE A 2 -10.99 9.69 -1.87
N TYR A 3 -10.26 10.80 -1.89
CA TYR A 3 -10.77 12.08 -2.40
C TYR A 3 -10.73 12.09 -3.93
N THR A 4 -11.58 11.28 -4.57
CA THR A 4 -11.57 11.08 -6.03
C THR A 4 -11.92 12.37 -6.79
N TRP A 5 -12.78 13.22 -6.22
CA TRP A 5 -13.22 14.49 -6.80
C TRP A 5 -12.09 15.53 -6.94
N SER A 6 -11.04 15.48 -6.10
CA SER A 6 -10.04 16.55 -6.10
C SER A 6 -9.16 16.57 -7.36
N VAL A 7 -9.25 15.55 -8.23
CA VAL A 7 -8.59 15.57 -9.54
C VAL A 7 -9.27 16.54 -10.50
N ASN A 8 -10.60 16.69 -10.39
CA ASN A 8 -11.35 17.67 -11.18
C ASN A 8 -11.05 19.08 -10.66
N ALA A 9 -11.11 19.27 -9.34
CA ALA A 9 -10.78 20.56 -8.73
C ALA A 9 -9.35 21.01 -9.08
N ALA A 10 -8.36 20.11 -9.00
CA ALA A 10 -6.99 20.44 -9.36
C ALA A 10 -6.86 20.81 -10.85
N ALA A 11 -7.54 20.07 -11.74
CA ALA A 11 -7.54 20.34 -13.17
C ALA A 11 -8.18 21.70 -13.53
N GLU A 12 -9.25 22.09 -12.84
CA GLU A 12 -9.94 23.38 -13.03
C GLU A 12 -9.00 24.57 -12.81
N PHE A 13 -8.12 24.49 -11.81
CA PHE A 13 -7.13 25.52 -11.52
C PHE A 13 -5.77 25.29 -12.20
N GLY A 14 -5.64 24.29 -13.07
CA GLY A 14 -4.37 23.94 -13.72
C GLY A 14 -3.28 23.44 -12.75
N ILE A 15 -3.65 22.96 -11.57
CA ILE A 15 -2.73 22.49 -10.53
C ILE A 15 -2.46 20.99 -10.71
N PRO A 16 -1.19 20.55 -10.74
CA PRO A 16 -0.88 19.12 -10.82
C PRO A 16 -1.25 18.41 -9.51
N ARG A 17 -2.19 17.46 -9.59
CA ARG A 17 -2.57 16.63 -8.45
C ARG A 17 -1.57 15.48 -8.24
N LEU A 18 -1.00 15.40 -7.05
CA LEU A 18 -0.28 14.22 -6.55
C LEU A 18 -1.25 13.35 -5.75
N ILE A 19 -1.34 12.07 -6.06
CA ILE A 19 -2.15 11.13 -5.31
C ILE A 19 -1.27 10.26 -4.42
N TYR A 20 -1.49 10.32 -3.11
CA TYR A 20 -0.94 9.34 -2.20
C TYR A 20 -1.78 8.05 -2.25
N VAL A 21 -1.12 6.98 -2.67
CA VAL A 21 -1.69 5.65 -2.85
C VAL A 21 -1.28 4.79 -1.66
N GLY A 22 -2.28 4.28 -0.93
CA GLY A 22 -2.04 3.39 0.19
C GLY A 22 -1.73 1.97 -0.29
N GLY A 23 -0.94 1.23 0.48
CA GLY A 23 -0.52 -0.13 0.14
C GLY A 23 0.82 -0.16 -0.60
N THR A 24 1.08 -1.27 -1.28
CA THR A 24 2.36 -1.56 -1.94
C THR A 24 2.15 -1.72 -3.45
N TYR A 25 3.20 -1.61 -4.27
CA TYR A 25 3.04 -1.82 -5.72
C TYR A 25 2.54 -3.21 -6.04
N PHE A 26 3.04 -4.21 -5.31
CA PHE A 26 2.58 -5.59 -5.43
C PHE A 26 1.06 -5.68 -5.29
N ALA A 27 0.50 -5.11 -4.22
CA ALA A 27 -0.94 -5.17 -3.97
C ALA A 27 -1.75 -4.53 -5.11
N HIS A 28 -1.32 -3.37 -5.62
CA HIS A 28 -2.00 -2.68 -6.71
C HIS A 28 -1.92 -3.43 -8.04
N CYS A 29 -0.75 -3.97 -8.39
CA CYS A 29 -0.57 -4.78 -9.60
C CYS A 29 -1.41 -6.07 -9.54
N SER A 30 -1.38 -6.75 -8.39
CA SER A 30 -2.16 -7.97 -8.14
C SER A 30 -3.66 -7.72 -8.22
N MET A 31 -4.15 -6.63 -7.63
CA MET A 31 -5.55 -6.24 -7.73
C MET A 31 -5.95 -5.92 -9.18
N ASP A 32 -5.14 -5.18 -9.93
CA ASP A 32 -5.42 -4.90 -11.35
C ASP A 32 -5.52 -6.19 -12.19
N HIS A 33 -4.59 -7.13 -11.99
CA HIS A 33 -4.59 -8.40 -12.71
C HIS A 33 -5.75 -9.30 -12.29
N LEU A 34 -6.13 -9.31 -11.01
CA LEU A 34 -7.34 -9.98 -10.55
C LEU A 34 -8.61 -9.41 -11.21
N GLU A 35 -8.71 -8.08 -11.37
CA GLU A 35 -9.83 -7.41 -12.05
C GLU A 35 -9.85 -7.73 -13.55
N ARG A 36 -8.67 -7.77 -14.19
CA ARG A 36 -8.56 -7.88 -15.64
C ARG A 36 -8.68 -9.32 -16.16
N PHE A 37 -8.08 -10.27 -15.46
CA PHE A 37 -7.99 -11.66 -15.93
C PHE A 37 -8.92 -12.61 -15.19
N GLU A 38 -9.47 -12.16 -14.06
CA GLU A 38 -10.46 -12.89 -13.25
C GLU A 38 -10.13 -14.37 -12.99
N PRO A 39 -8.87 -14.75 -12.64
CA PRO A 39 -8.49 -16.16 -12.48
C PRO A 39 -9.30 -16.85 -11.38
N HIS A 40 -9.70 -16.09 -10.36
CA HIS A 40 -10.53 -16.54 -9.23
C HIS A 40 -11.96 -16.95 -9.59
N LYS A 41 -12.44 -16.62 -10.80
CA LYS A 41 -13.74 -17.10 -11.30
C LYS A 41 -13.66 -18.48 -11.96
N LYS A 42 -12.44 -18.97 -12.21
CA LYS A 42 -12.19 -20.26 -12.87
C LYS A 42 -12.05 -21.43 -11.90
N VAL A 43 -12.05 -21.14 -10.59
CA VAL A 43 -11.97 -22.13 -9.51
C VAL A 43 -13.34 -22.34 -8.88
N GLU A 44 -13.63 -23.57 -8.47
CA GLU A 44 -14.93 -24.01 -8.00
C GLU A 44 -15.08 -23.90 -6.47
N SER A 45 -13.98 -23.95 -5.73
CA SER A 45 -13.96 -23.88 -4.25
C SER A 45 -13.27 -22.62 -3.72
N ASP A 46 -13.62 -22.22 -2.49
CA ASP A 46 -12.94 -21.14 -1.78
C ASP A 46 -11.50 -21.51 -1.38
N ASP A 47 -11.20 -22.80 -1.21
CA ASP A 47 -9.87 -23.30 -0.84
C ASP A 47 -9.01 -23.70 -2.05
N GLU A 48 -9.58 -23.70 -3.24
CA GLU A 48 -8.84 -23.98 -4.47
C GLU A 48 -7.91 -22.80 -4.82
N SER A 49 -6.67 -23.14 -5.17
CA SER A 49 -5.63 -22.18 -5.49
C SER A 49 -5.59 -21.84 -6.97
N PHE A 50 -5.16 -20.62 -7.27
CA PHE A 50 -4.92 -20.16 -8.64
C PHE A 50 -3.72 -19.21 -8.67
N LEU A 51 -3.10 -19.11 -9.85
CA LEU A 51 -2.04 -18.14 -10.11
C LEU A 51 -2.63 -16.81 -10.57
N ILE A 52 -2.05 -15.69 -10.11
CA ILE A 52 -2.31 -14.38 -10.70
C ILE A 52 -1.43 -14.23 -11.94
N PRO A 53 -2.00 -14.21 -13.16
CA PRO A 53 -1.21 -14.09 -14.38
C PRO A 53 -0.54 -12.71 -14.46
N GLY A 54 0.57 -12.61 -15.22
CA GLY A 54 1.18 -11.33 -15.60
C GLY A 54 1.98 -10.60 -14.51
N LEU A 55 2.09 -11.16 -13.30
CA LEU A 55 2.97 -10.62 -12.27
C LEU A 55 4.45 -10.94 -12.58
N PRO A 56 5.41 -10.14 -12.07
CA PRO A 56 6.84 -10.40 -12.25
C PRO A 56 7.30 -11.70 -11.57
N TYR A 57 6.58 -12.12 -10.53
CA TYR A 57 6.82 -13.38 -9.81
C TYR A 57 5.51 -14.16 -9.71
N ASN A 58 5.59 -15.48 -9.80
CA ASN A 58 4.44 -16.35 -9.65
C ASN A 58 3.87 -16.21 -8.23
N MET A 59 2.63 -15.75 -8.15
CA MET A 59 1.90 -15.64 -6.90
C MET A 59 0.68 -16.55 -6.97
N GLU A 60 0.65 -17.52 -6.06
CA GLU A 60 -0.49 -18.41 -5.86
C GLU A 60 -1.33 -17.91 -4.70
N MET A 61 -2.65 -17.89 -4.88
CA MET A 61 -3.62 -17.50 -3.85
C MET A 61 -4.84 -18.41 -3.91
N THR A 62 -5.51 -18.58 -2.78
CA THR A 62 -6.83 -19.22 -2.74
C THR A 62 -7.93 -18.21 -2.96
N ARG A 63 -9.10 -18.66 -3.41
CA ARG A 63 -10.27 -17.77 -3.55
C ARG A 63 -10.66 -17.17 -2.21
N SER A 64 -10.49 -17.86 -1.08
CA SER A 64 -10.76 -17.37 0.27
C SER A 64 -9.93 -16.12 0.64
N GLN A 65 -8.69 -15.99 0.16
CA GLN A 65 -7.77 -14.88 0.46
C GLN A 65 -8.07 -13.56 -0.27
N ILE A 66 -8.94 -13.57 -1.28
CA ILE A 66 -9.23 -12.38 -2.10
C ILE A 66 -10.23 -11.47 -1.37
N PRO A 67 -10.10 -10.13 -1.49
CA PRO A 67 -11.09 -9.21 -0.96
C PRO A 67 -12.52 -9.48 -1.47
N ALA A 68 -13.52 -9.34 -0.60
CA ALA A 68 -14.92 -9.65 -0.90
C ALA A 68 -15.48 -8.92 -2.13
N ARG A 69 -14.95 -7.73 -2.45
CA ARG A 69 -15.29 -6.92 -3.62
C ARG A 69 -15.12 -7.66 -4.96
N PHE A 70 -14.25 -8.66 -5.01
CA PHE A 70 -14.03 -9.50 -6.19
C PHE A 70 -14.99 -10.69 -6.26
N LYS A 71 -15.58 -11.08 -5.13
CA LYS A 71 -16.46 -12.25 -5.02
C LYS A 71 -17.94 -11.90 -5.21
N LYS A 72 -18.34 -10.70 -4.81
CA LYS A 72 -19.74 -10.25 -4.81
C LYS A 72 -20.01 -9.34 -6.00
N GLN A 73 -21.07 -9.64 -6.76
CA GLN A 73 -21.62 -8.65 -7.70
C GLN A 73 -22.18 -7.44 -6.94
N ASN A 74 -22.01 -6.25 -7.52
CA ASN A 74 -22.57 -4.97 -7.03
C ASN A 74 -22.13 -4.54 -5.62
N ASP A 75 -20.91 -4.89 -5.21
CA ASP A 75 -20.34 -4.38 -3.97
C ASP A 75 -20.11 -2.85 -4.05
N PRO A 76 -20.67 -2.02 -3.14
CA PRO A 76 -20.52 -0.56 -3.17
C PRO A 76 -19.06 -0.11 -3.11
N PHE A 77 -18.21 -0.88 -2.41
CA PHE A 77 -16.79 -0.59 -2.32
C PHE A 77 -16.07 -0.78 -3.66
N SER A 78 -16.55 -1.68 -4.53
CA SER A 78 -16.06 -1.82 -5.91
C SER A 78 -16.27 -0.56 -6.74
N HIS A 79 -17.41 0.11 -6.59
CA HIS A 79 -17.67 1.39 -7.27
C HIS A 79 -16.69 2.48 -6.81
N LEU A 80 -16.49 2.59 -5.50
CA LEU A 80 -15.51 3.52 -4.93
C LEU A 80 -14.09 3.24 -5.45
N MET A 81 -13.67 1.97 -5.48
CA MET A 81 -12.34 1.60 -5.97
C MET A 81 -12.16 1.87 -7.46
N LYS A 82 -13.22 1.71 -8.28
CA LYS A 82 -13.20 2.12 -9.68
C LYS A 82 -12.97 3.63 -9.83
N MET A 83 -13.71 4.45 -9.07
CA MET A 83 -13.50 5.90 -9.05
C MET A 83 -12.10 6.29 -8.57
N VAL A 84 -11.54 5.58 -7.59
CA VAL A 84 -10.17 5.78 -7.12
C VAL A 84 -9.19 5.53 -8.25
N LYS A 85 -9.29 4.38 -8.93
CA LYS A 85 -8.41 3.99 -10.05
C LYS A 85 -8.48 4.99 -11.21
N GLU A 86 -9.68 5.48 -11.54
CA GLU A 86 -9.87 6.51 -12.57
C GLU A 86 -9.23 7.85 -12.15
N SER A 87 -9.42 8.27 -10.89
CA SER A 87 -8.79 9.50 -10.37
C SER A 87 -7.27 9.41 -10.32
N GLU A 88 -6.73 8.22 -10.10
CA GLU A 88 -5.30 7.91 -10.05
C GLU A 88 -4.67 8.01 -11.44
N LYS A 89 -5.31 7.43 -12.47
CA LYS A 89 -4.88 7.57 -13.87
C LYS A 89 -4.88 9.01 -14.38
N ARG A 90 -5.75 9.85 -13.81
CA ARG A 90 -5.85 11.28 -14.13
C ARG A 90 -4.96 12.17 -13.25
N SER A 91 -4.34 11.60 -12.22
CA SER A 91 -3.40 12.32 -11.37
C SER A 91 -2.03 12.44 -12.06
N TYR A 92 -1.27 13.47 -11.72
CA TYR A 92 0.03 13.73 -12.33
C TYR A 92 1.07 12.68 -11.93
N ILE A 93 1.12 12.34 -10.63
CA ILE A 93 2.02 11.33 -10.07
C ILE A 93 1.30 10.56 -8.95
N SER A 94 1.55 9.25 -8.89
CA SER A 94 1.21 8.40 -7.75
C SER A 94 2.36 8.26 -6.76
N LEU A 95 2.13 8.59 -5.50
CA LEU A 95 3.10 8.48 -4.41
C LEU A 95 2.86 7.18 -3.62
N PHE A 96 3.93 6.40 -3.45
CA PHE A 96 3.92 5.16 -2.68
C PHE A 96 4.86 5.23 -1.48
N LYS A 97 4.43 4.62 -0.36
CA LYS A 97 5.27 4.39 0.82
C LYS A 97 6.06 3.08 0.68
N SER A 98 6.82 2.96 -0.40
CA SER A 98 7.70 1.83 -0.69
C SER A 98 9.10 2.33 -1.10
N PHE A 99 10.02 1.43 -1.46
CA PHE A 99 11.33 1.77 -2.00
C PHE A 99 11.77 0.75 -3.06
N TYR A 100 12.62 1.20 -3.99
CA TYR A 100 12.91 0.45 -5.21
C TYR A 100 13.53 -0.93 -4.96
N ALA A 101 14.48 -1.04 -4.02
CA ALA A 101 15.13 -2.31 -3.72
C ALA A 101 14.16 -3.39 -3.19
N PHE A 102 12.97 -3.00 -2.70
CA PHE A 102 11.95 -3.94 -2.22
C PHE A 102 10.93 -4.32 -3.30
N GLU A 103 10.48 -3.37 -4.14
CA GLU A 103 9.38 -3.60 -5.09
C GLU A 103 9.67 -3.13 -6.53
N GLY A 104 10.93 -2.95 -6.93
CA GLY A 104 11.29 -2.35 -8.22
C GLY A 104 10.62 -3.00 -9.44
N ALA A 105 10.56 -4.33 -9.50
CA ALA A 105 9.88 -5.04 -10.58
C ALA A 105 8.37 -4.75 -10.64
N TYR A 106 7.73 -4.56 -9.48
CA TYR A 106 6.31 -4.20 -9.40
C TYR A 106 6.08 -2.72 -9.66
N GLU A 107 7.02 -1.84 -9.31
CA GLU A 107 6.98 -0.42 -9.68
C GLU A 107 6.98 -0.25 -11.21
N GLU A 108 7.85 -0.97 -11.91
CA GLU A 108 7.88 -0.95 -13.38
C GLU A 108 6.57 -1.48 -13.98
N LEU A 109 6.05 -2.59 -13.46
CA LEU A 109 4.77 -3.14 -13.89
C LEU A 109 3.63 -2.14 -13.64
N TYR A 110 3.59 -1.52 -12.47
CA TYR A 110 2.57 -0.53 -12.11
C TYR A 110 2.58 0.66 -13.09
N ARG A 111 3.75 1.19 -13.42
CA ARG A 111 3.87 2.29 -14.40
C ARG A 111 3.35 1.88 -15.78
N LYS A 112 3.56 0.62 -16.20
CA LYS A 112 3.00 0.07 -17.45
C LYS A 112 1.48 -0.05 -17.41
N ILE A 113 0.91 -0.49 -16.28
CA ILE A 113 -0.54 -0.63 -16.09
C ILE A 113 -1.23 0.73 -16.09
N MET A 114 -0.69 1.68 -15.33
CA MET A 114 -1.36 2.96 -15.08
C MET A 114 -1.09 4.00 -16.15
N GLY A 115 0.03 3.90 -16.87
CA GLY A 115 0.44 4.88 -17.88
C GLY A 115 0.87 6.22 -17.29
N THR A 116 0.99 6.31 -15.96
CA THR A 116 1.39 7.52 -15.24
C THR A 116 2.69 7.29 -14.46
N LYS A 117 3.34 8.39 -14.07
CA LYS A 117 4.55 8.34 -13.25
C LYS A 117 4.20 7.93 -11.82
N SER A 118 5.06 7.13 -11.20
CA SER A 118 4.98 6.80 -9.78
C SER A 118 6.29 7.16 -9.08
N TRP A 119 6.22 7.61 -7.83
CA TRP A 119 7.39 7.89 -6.99
C TRP A 119 7.31 7.19 -5.65
N ASN A 120 8.47 6.75 -5.18
CA ASN A 120 8.68 6.12 -3.89
C ASN A 120 9.24 7.11 -2.89
N VAL A 121 8.56 7.24 -1.75
CA VAL A 121 8.98 8.11 -0.64
C VAL A 121 9.21 7.32 0.65
N GLY A 122 9.31 6.00 0.56
CA GLY A 122 9.42 5.10 1.70
C GLY A 122 10.87 4.79 2.14
N PRO A 123 11.05 4.34 3.39
CA PRO A 123 10.07 4.32 4.48
C PRO A 123 10.01 5.70 5.14
N ILE A 124 8.83 6.35 5.10
CA ILE A 124 8.61 7.68 5.71
C ILE A 124 8.99 7.70 7.19
N SER A 125 8.84 6.56 7.89
CA SER A 125 9.20 6.41 9.31
C SER A 125 10.68 6.62 9.61
N SER A 126 11.56 6.48 8.62
CA SER A 126 13.00 6.74 8.80
C SER A 126 13.32 8.23 8.88
N TRP A 127 12.41 9.10 8.43
CA TRP A 127 12.60 10.54 8.34
C TRP A 127 11.93 11.31 9.48
N VAL A 128 11.14 10.64 10.32
CA VAL A 128 10.35 11.23 11.39
C VAL A 128 10.86 10.76 12.74
N ASN A 129 10.88 11.63 13.74
CA ASN A 129 11.24 11.28 15.12
C ASN A 129 12.64 10.65 15.23
N GLN A 130 13.63 11.35 14.67
CA GLN A 130 15.01 10.86 14.67
C GLN A 130 15.70 10.99 16.04
N ASP A 131 15.09 11.73 16.97
CA ASP A 131 15.56 11.88 18.34
C ASP A 131 15.55 10.54 19.10
N ALA A 132 16.58 10.31 19.90
CA ALA A 132 16.76 9.06 20.62
C ALA A 132 15.59 8.75 21.59
N SER A 133 14.93 9.79 22.12
CA SER A 133 13.74 9.67 22.96
C SER A 133 12.55 9.04 22.24
N ASP A 134 12.40 9.30 20.94
CA ASP A 134 11.24 8.85 20.17
C ASP A 134 11.44 7.46 19.55
N LYS A 135 12.70 7.00 19.48
CA LYS A 135 13.06 5.65 19.03
C LYS A 135 12.80 4.58 20.10
N GLY A 136 12.79 4.96 21.39
CA GLY A 136 12.65 4.04 22.52
C GLY A 136 11.32 3.29 22.62
N PHE A 137 10.25 3.77 21.96
CA PHE A 137 8.92 3.15 22.02
C PHE A 137 8.61 2.20 20.85
N LYS A 138 9.49 2.08 19.85
CA LYS A 138 9.27 1.25 18.67
C LYS A 138 9.94 -0.12 18.83
N GLY A 139 9.37 -0.93 19.72
CA GLY A 139 9.54 -2.39 19.69
C GLY A 139 10.59 -2.97 20.65
N THR A 140 10.26 -3.09 21.93
CA THR A 140 10.49 -4.31 22.73
C THR A 140 9.85 -4.15 24.11
N ARG A 141 8.75 -4.86 24.39
CA ARG A 141 8.50 -5.33 25.76
C ARG A 141 9.37 -6.56 25.94
N GLN A 142 10.62 -6.39 26.34
CA GLN A 142 11.31 -7.48 27.02
C GLN A 142 10.58 -7.71 28.35
N ARG A 143 9.75 -8.75 28.40
CA ARG A 143 9.37 -9.37 29.67
C ARG A 143 10.61 -10.05 30.22
N GLY A 144 11.22 -9.48 31.25
CA GLY A 144 12.28 -10.16 32.01
C GLY A 144 12.96 -9.28 33.04
N GLY A 145 12.67 -9.54 34.33
CA GLY A 145 13.59 -9.27 35.43
C GLY A 145 13.29 -8.05 36.30
N ARG A 146 12.56 -8.25 37.40
CA ARG A 146 12.67 -7.41 38.61
C ARG A 146 14.13 -7.37 39.08
N ARG A 147 14.72 -6.18 39.22
CA ARG A 147 15.70 -5.91 40.29
C ARG A 147 15.42 -4.54 40.92
N LYS A 148 15.51 -4.52 42.25
CA LYS A 148 15.13 -3.45 43.16
C LYS A 148 16.09 -2.24 43.07
N ARG A 149 15.53 -1.10 43.53
CA ARG A 149 16.10 0.21 43.89
C ARG A 149 17.55 0.18 44.42
N GLU A 150 18.32 1.24 44.14
CA GLU A 150 18.67 2.27 45.14
C GLU A 150 19.47 3.45 44.55
N SER A 151 18.99 4.64 44.91
CA SER A 151 19.66 5.90 45.26
C SER A 151 21.11 6.16 44.83
N ARG A 152 21.35 7.34 44.22
CA ARG A 152 22.32 8.34 44.74
C ARG A 152 22.04 9.73 44.19
N LEU A 153 21.77 10.63 45.12
CA LEU A 153 21.80 12.08 44.98
C LEU A 153 23.24 12.56 44.78
N ALA A 154 23.36 13.67 44.05
CA ALA A 154 24.09 14.89 44.43
C ALA A 154 25.30 15.33 43.58
N TYR A 155 25.30 16.67 43.36
CA TYR A 155 26.38 17.60 43.01
C TYR A 155 26.77 17.68 41.52
N LEU A 156 26.91 18.83 40.85
CA LEU A 156 27.29 20.23 41.18
C LEU A 156 26.63 21.16 40.11
N ALA A 157 26.38 22.46 40.24
CA ALA A 157 26.53 23.53 41.24
C ALA A 157 25.48 24.61 40.91
#